data_AF-A0A7R8L5M1-F1
#
_entry.id   AF-A0A7R8L5M1-F1
#
_cell.length_a   1.000
_cell.length_b   1.000
_cell.length_c   1.000
_cell.angle_alpha   90.00
_cell.angle_beta   90.00
_cell.angle_gamma   90.00
#
_symmetry.space_group_name_H-M   'P 1'
#
loop_
_entity.id
_entity.type
_entity.pdbx_description
1 polymer ?
#
loop_
_entity_poly.entity_id
_entity_poly.type
_entity_poly.pdbx_seq_one_letter_code
_entity_poly.pdbx_strand_id
1 'polypeptide(L)'
;MRVHKHLLRGLALGRKASREGEKKEEARKMKRKANGYRWALLLAAGWGGLALGSARATVVGPMQLPGHGTVVSGGAVATGSYGAGGSGHIRVTAADTVINWGTTGGTIGTHQPGGFNIGSDAHLAITGGAGASLLNVDVSGNPSQILGMMATNIPTFVANANGITVGPGARIVAPAGLGLVAATVNEKAFAADGRLPVSFAASGPLQVAGDLVAAGGPGRSIFLAGSGAVNVAPVPNGAAHYFKPGTNVTVDGGVGGVFAAGRFVPQDGIGSATPSAAGLTTVTLRLGTEAHPYNLSLSGPNGAKPSVGTVVLANGNLVNDGVLTSSTGNLVPYLQWTGTLTNNGTILGVLDTSVTGGKVSFQGNTAGLLAYGGVVNNGTILSVSPPVHPRGHGR
;
A
#
# COMPACT_ATOMS: atom_id res chain seq x y z
N MET A 1 -80.68 -40.54 -28.04
CA MET A 1 -80.01 -39.24 -27.79
C MET A 1 -79.54 -39.14 -26.32
N ARG A 2 -78.65 -40.04 -25.85
CA ARG A 2 -78.21 -40.04 -24.43
C ARG A 2 -76.86 -40.73 -24.17
N VAL A 3 -76.00 -40.86 -25.18
CA VAL A 3 -74.71 -41.58 -25.07
C VAL A 3 -73.50 -40.70 -25.34
N HIS A 4 -73.67 -39.51 -25.93
CA HIS A 4 -72.54 -38.63 -26.28
C HIS A 4 -72.08 -37.65 -25.18
N LYS A 5 -72.76 -37.59 -24.03
CA LYS A 5 -72.43 -36.61 -22.96
C LYS A 5 -71.43 -37.13 -21.91
N HIS A 6 -71.11 -38.43 -21.92
CA HIS A 6 -70.18 -39.02 -20.94
C HIS A 6 -68.72 -39.10 -21.41
N LEU A 7 -68.44 -39.05 -22.71
CA LEU A 7 -67.06 -39.13 -23.21
C LEU A 7 -66.28 -37.80 -23.10
N LEU A 8 -66.97 -36.66 -23.15
CA LEU A 8 -66.35 -35.32 -23.11
C LEU A 8 -65.97 -34.85 -21.69
N ARG A 9 -66.53 -35.46 -20.62
CA ARG A 9 -66.15 -35.13 -19.23
C ARG A 9 -64.86 -35.81 -18.76
N GLY A 10 -64.48 -36.96 -19.34
CA GLY A 10 -63.25 -37.68 -18.99
C GLY A 10 -61.97 -36.96 -19.46
N LEU A 11 -62.00 -36.39 -20.66
CA LEU A 11 -60.83 -35.71 -21.25
C LEU A 11 -60.50 -34.35 -20.59
N ALA A 12 -61.49 -33.68 -19.99
CA ALA A 12 -61.28 -32.41 -19.30
C ALA A 12 -60.64 -32.57 -17.90
N LEU A 13 -60.88 -33.71 -17.23
CA LEU A 13 -60.31 -33.99 -15.91
C LEU A 13 -58.85 -34.46 -15.99
N GLY A 14 -58.46 -35.19 -17.03
CA GLY A 14 -57.07 -35.62 -17.24
C GLY A 14 -56.09 -34.47 -17.49
N ARG A 15 -56.49 -33.45 -18.25
CA ARG A 15 -55.62 -32.28 -18.54
C ARG A 15 -55.39 -31.38 -17.33
N LYS A 16 -56.29 -31.37 -16.35
CA LYS A 16 -56.15 -30.55 -15.14
C LYS A 16 -55.15 -31.17 -14.14
N ALA A 17 -55.19 -32.49 -13.98
CA ALA A 17 -54.24 -33.21 -13.13
C ALA A 17 -52.81 -33.18 -13.68
N SER A 18 -52.63 -33.29 -15.00
CA SER A 18 -51.30 -33.21 -15.64
C SER A 18 -50.64 -31.84 -15.49
N ARG A 19 -51.41 -30.75 -15.55
CA ARG A 19 -50.88 -29.38 -15.42
C ARG A 19 -50.55 -28.98 -13.98
N GLU A 20 -51.18 -29.59 -12.98
CA GLU A 20 -50.84 -29.35 -11.57
C GLU A 20 -49.59 -30.10 -11.11
N GLY A 21 -49.31 -31.27 -11.67
CA GLY A 21 -48.07 -32.01 -11.43
C GLY A 21 -46.84 -31.26 -11.93
N GLU A 22 -46.91 -30.76 -13.16
CA GLU A 22 -45.80 -30.05 -13.83
C GLU A 22 -45.44 -28.73 -13.11
N LYS A 23 -46.44 -27.96 -12.68
CA LYS A 23 -46.22 -26.74 -11.88
C LYS A 23 -45.62 -27.00 -10.49
N LYS A 24 -46.00 -28.10 -9.84
CA LYS A 24 -45.42 -28.48 -8.54
C LYS A 24 -43.97 -28.95 -8.67
N GLU A 25 -43.61 -29.58 -9.78
CA GLU A 25 -42.24 -30.01 -10.05
C GLU A 25 -41.32 -28.83 -10.40
N GLU A 26 -41.77 -27.87 -11.20
CA GLU A 26 -41.01 -26.65 -11.48
C GLU A 26 -40.82 -25.78 -10.23
N ALA A 27 -41.84 -25.64 -9.38
CA ALA A 27 -41.73 -24.92 -8.11
C ALA A 27 -40.74 -25.59 -7.13
N ARG A 28 -40.63 -26.93 -7.16
CA ARG A 28 -39.62 -27.68 -6.38
C ARG A 28 -38.21 -27.52 -6.96
N LYS A 29 -38.05 -27.47 -8.29
CA LYS A 29 -36.76 -27.20 -8.96
C LYS A 29 -36.26 -25.77 -8.69
N MET A 30 -37.15 -24.76 -8.65
CA MET A 30 -36.76 -23.39 -8.31
C MET A 30 -36.36 -23.23 -6.83
N LYS A 31 -37.06 -23.89 -5.89
CA LYS A 31 -36.68 -23.86 -4.45
C LYS A 31 -35.32 -24.53 -4.18
N ARG A 32 -34.95 -25.57 -4.95
CA ARG A 32 -33.62 -26.20 -4.83
C ARG A 32 -32.50 -25.34 -5.42
N LYS A 33 -32.75 -24.55 -6.46
CA LYS A 33 -31.75 -23.60 -7.00
C LYS A 33 -31.56 -22.37 -6.09
N ALA A 34 -32.61 -21.82 -5.50
CA ALA A 34 -32.52 -20.65 -4.63
C ALA A 34 -31.74 -20.90 -3.32
N ASN A 35 -31.75 -22.13 -2.79
CA ASN A 35 -30.97 -22.48 -1.59
C ASN A 35 -29.49 -22.79 -1.89
N GLY A 36 -29.10 -23.09 -3.13
CA GLY A 36 -27.70 -23.27 -3.52
C GLY A 36 -26.92 -21.96 -3.58
N TYR A 37 -27.55 -20.87 -4.04
CA TYR A 37 -26.90 -19.55 -4.13
C TYR A 37 -26.74 -18.83 -2.79
N ARG A 38 -27.52 -19.19 -1.76
CA ARG A 38 -27.36 -18.64 -0.40
C ARG A 38 -26.15 -19.19 0.36
N TRP A 39 -25.71 -20.41 0.03
CA TRP A 39 -24.48 -20.98 0.61
C TRP A 39 -23.22 -20.62 -0.20
N ALA A 40 -23.35 -20.37 -1.50
CA ALA A 40 -22.23 -19.91 -2.32
C ALA A 40 -21.82 -18.44 -2.06
N LEU A 41 -22.74 -17.58 -1.62
CA LEU A 41 -22.45 -16.18 -1.30
C LEU A 41 -21.91 -15.94 0.12
N LEU A 42 -21.96 -16.94 1.01
CA LEU A 42 -21.41 -16.85 2.38
C LEU A 42 -19.99 -17.40 2.51
N LEU A 43 -19.42 -17.98 1.45
CA LEU A 43 -18.05 -18.50 1.44
C LEU A 43 -17.04 -17.57 0.74
N ALA A 44 -17.48 -16.47 0.13
CA ALA A 44 -16.60 -15.51 -0.56
C ALA A 44 -16.26 -14.24 0.26
N ALA A 45 -16.76 -14.11 1.49
CA ALA A 45 -16.58 -12.91 2.33
C ALA A 45 -15.92 -13.19 3.71
N GLY A 46 -15.51 -14.42 4.00
CA GLY A 46 -15.15 -14.81 5.38
C GLY A 46 -13.68 -15.15 5.65
N TRP A 47 -12.80 -15.19 4.65
CA TRP A 47 -11.45 -15.76 4.79
C TRP A 47 -10.33 -14.77 4.40
N GLY A 48 -10.59 -13.47 4.58
CA GLY A 48 -9.54 -12.47 4.70
C GLY A 48 -8.83 -12.65 6.03
N GLY A 49 -7.74 -13.42 6.00
CA GLY A 49 -6.90 -13.83 7.13
C GLY A 49 -6.91 -12.89 8.34
N LEU A 50 -7.61 -13.33 9.39
CA LEU A 50 -7.16 -13.13 10.76
C LEU A 50 -5.87 -13.95 10.95
N ALA A 51 -4.79 -13.48 10.34
CA ALA A 51 -3.46 -13.77 10.83
C ALA A 51 -3.31 -12.98 12.14
N LEU A 52 -3.99 -13.46 13.18
CA LEU A 52 -3.64 -13.18 14.57
C LEU A 52 -2.32 -13.93 14.81
N GLY A 53 -1.25 -13.46 14.16
CA GLY A 53 0.09 -13.70 14.66
C GLY A 53 0.03 -13.26 16.11
N SER A 54 0.39 -14.18 17.01
CA SER A 54 0.38 -13.96 18.46
C SER A 54 1.10 -12.66 18.76
N ALA A 55 0.32 -11.58 18.89
CA ALA A 55 0.78 -10.29 19.33
C ALA A 55 1.16 -10.51 20.79
N ARG A 56 2.43 -10.84 21.02
CA ARG A 56 3.00 -10.73 22.36
C ARG A 56 2.73 -9.29 22.77
N ALA A 57 1.96 -9.12 23.85
CA ALA A 57 1.68 -7.81 24.41
C ALA A 57 3.01 -7.08 24.58
N THR A 58 3.24 -6.07 23.73
CA THR A 58 4.42 -5.23 23.84
C THR A 58 4.29 -4.55 25.20
N VAL A 59 5.18 -4.91 26.13
CA VAL A 59 5.20 -4.31 27.46
C VAL A 59 5.41 -2.81 27.27
N VAL A 60 4.38 -2.03 27.59
CA VAL A 60 4.43 -0.56 27.63
C VAL A 60 5.27 -0.17 28.85
N GLY A 61 6.57 -0.38 28.76
CA GLY A 61 7.55 0.13 29.70
C GLY A 61 8.01 1.53 29.28
N PRO A 62 8.82 2.22 30.10
CA PRO A 62 9.44 3.51 29.75
C PRO A 62 10.44 3.42 28.59
N MET A 63 10.74 2.21 28.12
CA MET A 63 11.61 1.96 26.97
C MET A 63 10.76 1.80 25.71
N GLN A 64 10.69 2.87 24.92
CA GLN A 64 9.75 3.01 23.83
C GLN A 64 10.39 3.63 22.59
N LEU A 65 11.71 3.61 22.46
CA LEU A 65 12.42 4.17 21.31
C LEU A 65 13.30 3.12 20.64
N PRO A 66 13.79 3.39 19.41
CA PRO A 66 14.73 2.50 18.76
C PRO A 66 15.94 2.21 19.65
N GLY A 67 16.33 0.94 19.70
CA GLY A 67 17.35 0.46 20.62
C GLY A 67 18.43 -0.37 19.98
N HIS A 68 19.62 -0.29 20.59
CA HIS A 68 20.82 -0.98 20.13
C HIS A 68 21.17 -0.66 18.66
N GLY A 69 21.17 0.63 18.32
CA GLY A 69 21.57 1.15 17.02
C GLY A 69 23.08 1.20 16.85
N THR A 70 23.59 0.69 15.74
CA THR A 70 24.98 0.80 15.30
C THR A 70 25.04 1.55 13.98
N VAL A 71 25.80 2.64 13.92
CA VAL A 71 26.07 3.34 12.66
C VAL A 71 27.04 2.49 11.84
N VAL A 72 26.59 1.95 10.71
CA VAL A 72 27.41 1.09 9.84
C VAL A 72 27.99 1.84 8.64
N SER A 73 27.42 3.01 8.32
CA SER A 73 27.96 3.96 7.33
C SER A 73 27.52 5.38 7.66
N GLY A 74 28.29 6.37 7.23
CA GLY A 74 28.02 7.79 7.46
C GLY A 74 28.27 8.19 8.91
N GLY A 75 27.38 9.00 9.49
CA GLY A 75 27.53 9.51 10.84
C GLY A 75 26.20 9.89 11.47
N ALA A 76 25.93 9.31 12.63
CA ALA A 76 24.80 9.69 13.47
C ALA A 76 25.14 9.52 14.94
N VAL A 77 24.56 10.38 15.78
CA VAL A 77 24.71 10.31 17.23
C VAL A 77 23.37 10.53 17.90
N ALA A 78 23.07 9.76 18.94
CA ALA A 78 22.02 10.16 19.88
C ALA A 78 22.51 11.37 20.67
N THR A 79 21.63 12.34 20.89
CA THR A 79 21.94 13.52 21.68
C THR A 79 20.91 13.72 22.79
N GLY A 80 21.32 14.39 23.86
CA GLY A 80 20.50 14.52 25.06
C GLY A 80 20.32 13.19 25.78
N SER A 81 19.39 13.14 26.73
CA SER A 81 19.06 11.92 27.47
C SER A 81 18.14 11.03 26.64
N TYR A 82 18.67 10.39 25.59
CA TYR A 82 17.90 9.53 24.70
C TYR A 82 17.14 8.44 25.48
N GLY A 83 15.81 8.41 25.34
CA GLY A 83 14.93 7.49 26.07
C GLY A 83 14.44 8.01 27.42
N ALA A 84 14.99 9.10 27.95
CA ALA A 84 14.46 9.71 29.16
C ALA A 84 13.11 10.37 28.88
N GLY A 85 12.10 10.01 29.67
CA GLY A 85 10.73 10.53 29.50
C GLY A 85 10.08 10.17 28.17
N GLY A 86 10.53 9.09 27.50
CA GLY A 86 9.98 8.66 26.21
C GLY A 86 10.44 9.48 25.00
N SER A 87 11.42 10.39 25.17
CA SER A 87 11.91 11.24 24.08
C SER A 87 13.31 10.84 23.62
N GLY A 88 13.55 10.88 22.32
CA GLY A 88 14.86 10.62 21.71
C GLY A 88 15.17 11.61 20.61
N HIS A 89 16.43 12.01 20.53
CA HIS A 89 16.93 12.80 19.42
C HIS A 89 18.15 12.14 18.79
N ILE A 90 18.12 11.97 17.46
CA ILE A 90 19.23 11.49 16.65
C ILE A 90 19.67 12.63 15.74
N ARG A 91 20.95 13.02 15.83
CA ARG A 91 21.58 13.96 14.91
C ARG A 91 22.40 13.20 13.88
N VAL A 92 22.01 13.32 12.62
CA VAL A 92 22.72 12.80 11.45
C VAL A 92 23.69 13.85 10.93
N THR A 93 24.94 13.46 10.75
CA THR A 93 26.07 14.35 10.43
C THR A 93 26.68 14.09 9.06
N ALA A 94 26.25 13.05 8.35
CA ALA A 94 26.73 12.72 7.01
C ALA A 94 25.58 12.40 6.05
N ALA A 95 25.84 12.51 4.75
CA ALA A 95 24.96 11.97 3.73
C ALA A 95 24.90 10.44 3.82
N ASP A 96 23.77 9.88 3.38
CA ASP A 96 23.57 8.44 3.18
C ASP A 96 23.98 7.58 4.38
N THR A 97 23.61 8.07 5.56
CA THR A 97 23.93 7.42 6.82
C THR A 97 23.06 6.18 7.00
N VAL A 98 23.67 5.10 7.50
CA VAL A 98 22.97 3.84 7.77
C VAL A 98 23.11 3.47 9.24
N ILE A 99 21.99 3.17 9.91
CA ILE A 99 21.96 2.66 11.27
C ILE A 99 21.27 1.31 11.30
N ASN A 100 21.96 0.29 11.82
CA ASN A 100 21.39 -1.03 12.05
C ASN A 100 20.94 -1.15 13.51
N TRP A 101 19.67 -1.46 13.73
CA TRP A 101 19.01 -1.52 15.02
C TRP A 101 18.83 -2.95 15.52
N GLY A 102 18.87 -3.14 16.84
CA GLY A 102 18.86 -4.49 17.44
C GLY A 102 20.19 -5.22 17.38
N THR A 103 21.28 -4.50 17.14
CA THR A 103 22.63 -5.06 17.07
C THR A 103 23.23 -5.29 18.46
N THR A 104 23.81 -6.45 18.73
CA THR A 104 24.49 -6.67 20.02
C THR A 104 25.66 -5.69 20.16
N GLY A 105 25.69 -4.92 21.24
CA GLY A 105 26.72 -3.91 21.48
C GLY A 105 26.52 -2.57 20.76
N GLY A 106 25.35 -2.32 20.16
CA GLY A 106 25.05 -1.02 19.53
C GLY A 106 25.13 0.15 20.51
N THR A 107 25.50 1.32 20.01
CA THR A 107 25.85 2.51 20.81
C THR A 107 24.71 3.52 20.96
N ILE A 108 23.69 3.44 20.12
CA ILE A 108 22.50 4.31 20.18
C ILE A 108 21.36 3.57 20.88
N GLY A 109 20.74 4.21 21.88
CA GLY A 109 19.61 3.60 22.61
C GLY A 109 20.02 2.31 23.33
N THR A 110 21.19 2.27 23.96
CA THR A 110 21.76 1.09 24.67
C THR A 110 20.86 0.54 25.79
N HIS A 111 19.99 1.39 26.33
CA HIS A 111 19.02 1.02 27.37
C HIS A 111 17.62 0.74 26.81
N GLN A 112 17.44 0.78 25.50
CA GLN A 112 16.17 0.49 24.84
C GLN A 112 16.18 -0.94 24.28
N PRO A 113 15.03 -1.63 24.22
CA PRO A 113 14.90 -2.91 23.54
C PRO A 113 15.42 -2.84 22.10
N GLY A 114 16.07 -3.92 21.66
CA GLY A 114 16.63 -3.99 20.31
C GLY A 114 15.57 -3.89 19.22
N GLY A 115 15.88 -3.12 18.18
CA GLY A 115 15.03 -2.92 17.01
C GLY A 115 14.58 -1.47 16.84
N PHE A 116 13.78 -1.20 15.81
CA PHE A 116 13.25 0.13 15.52
C PHE A 116 11.78 0.21 15.95
N ASN A 117 11.56 0.56 17.22
CA ASN A 117 10.22 0.70 17.79
C ASN A 117 10.01 2.10 18.38
N ILE A 118 8.81 2.65 18.22
CA ILE A 118 8.40 3.93 18.83
C ILE A 118 7.08 3.67 19.55
N GLY A 119 7.07 3.60 20.87
CA GLY A 119 5.86 3.36 21.68
C GLY A 119 4.86 4.51 21.57
N SER A 120 3.61 4.29 22.00
CA SER A 120 2.49 5.23 21.81
C SER A 120 2.73 6.64 22.37
N ASP A 121 3.45 6.73 23.49
CA ASP A 121 3.74 7.99 24.19
C ASP A 121 5.15 8.50 23.87
N ALA A 122 5.87 7.83 22.96
CA ALA A 122 7.25 8.15 22.65
C ALA A 122 7.37 9.13 21.49
N HIS A 123 8.43 9.94 21.54
CA HIS A 123 8.75 10.96 20.56
C HIS A 123 10.19 10.80 20.08
N LEU A 124 10.36 10.43 18.81
CA LEU A 124 11.65 10.38 18.15
C LEU A 124 11.82 11.57 17.21
N ALA A 125 12.83 12.40 17.45
CA ALA A 125 13.27 13.45 16.55
C ALA A 125 14.57 13.05 15.85
N ILE A 126 14.62 13.24 14.53
CA ILE A 126 15.78 12.98 13.69
C ILE A 126 16.12 14.27 12.97
N THR A 127 17.35 14.76 13.13
CA THR A 127 17.79 15.98 12.46
C THR A 127 19.06 15.78 11.67
N GLY A 128 19.19 16.48 10.55
CA GLY A 128 20.43 16.55 9.77
C GLY A 128 20.56 17.87 9.02
N GLY A 129 21.77 18.10 8.50
CA GLY A 129 22.06 19.24 7.62
C GLY A 129 21.55 19.03 6.19
N ALA A 130 21.73 20.03 5.33
CA ALA A 130 21.41 19.91 3.91
C ALA A 130 22.19 18.75 3.27
N GLY A 131 21.51 17.91 2.48
CA GLY A 131 22.10 16.74 1.84
C GLY A 131 22.22 15.50 2.73
N ALA A 132 21.95 15.60 4.04
CA ALA A 132 21.87 14.42 4.88
C ALA A 132 20.65 13.57 4.55
N SER A 133 20.78 12.26 4.68
CA SER A 133 19.75 11.24 4.50
C SER A 133 20.04 10.09 5.46
N LEU A 134 19.01 9.35 5.86
CA LEU A 134 19.13 8.29 6.85
C LEU A 134 18.37 7.04 6.44
N LEU A 135 19.06 5.90 6.43
CA LEU A 135 18.46 4.57 6.36
C LEU A 135 18.57 3.90 7.73
N ASN A 136 17.43 3.61 8.34
CA ASN A 136 17.33 2.78 9.54
C ASN A 136 16.98 1.36 9.13
N VAL A 137 17.82 0.39 9.46
CA VAL A 137 17.55 -1.04 9.19
C VAL A 137 17.35 -1.77 10.51
N ASP A 138 16.18 -2.35 10.71
CA ASP A 138 15.91 -3.18 11.88
C ASP A 138 16.34 -4.62 11.58
N VAL A 139 17.40 -5.06 12.26
CA VAL A 139 17.98 -6.40 12.12
C VAL A 139 17.69 -7.28 13.34
N SER A 140 16.75 -6.88 14.20
CA SER A 140 16.43 -7.57 15.47
C SER A 140 15.73 -8.93 15.29
N GLY A 141 15.22 -9.22 14.10
CA GLY A 141 14.37 -10.40 13.83
C GLY A 141 12.91 -10.23 14.21
N ASN A 142 12.50 -9.06 14.73
CA ASN A 142 11.11 -8.73 15.06
C ASN A 142 10.57 -7.66 14.09
N PRO A 143 9.26 -7.59 13.85
CA PRO A 143 8.65 -6.48 13.13
C PRO A 143 8.83 -5.15 13.86
N SER A 144 9.00 -4.06 13.11
CA SER A 144 9.07 -2.70 13.68
C SER A 144 7.68 -2.15 13.98
N GLN A 145 7.50 -1.56 15.16
CA GLN A 145 6.25 -0.95 15.61
C GLN A 145 6.43 0.56 15.82
N ILE A 146 5.77 1.38 15.00
CA ILE A 146 5.73 2.84 15.14
C ILE A 146 4.34 3.22 15.61
N LEU A 147 4.18 3.39 16.92
CA LEU A 147 2.92 3.68 17.59
C LEU A 147 2.83 5.13 18.09
N GLY A 148 3.97 5.79 18.32
CA GLY A 148 4.07 7.18 18.75
C GLY A 148 4.48 8.16 17.65
N MET A 149 5.22 9.19 18.02
CA MET A 149 5.62 10.27 17.13
C MET A 149 7.04 10.09 16.58
N MET A 150 7.20 10.22 15.27
CA MET A 150 8.50 10.39 14.61
C MET A 150 8.51 11.72 13.85
N ALA A 151 9.54 12.54 14.04
CA ALA A 151 9.73 13.79 13.30
C ALA A 151 11.13 13.82 12.68
N THR A 152 11.23 14.13 11.40
CA THR A 152 12.51 14.21 10.68
C THR A 152 12.55 15.38 9.70
N ASN A 153 13.68 16.08 9.62
CA ASN A 153 13.88 17.16 8.64
C ASN A 153 14.69 16.71 7.40
N ILE A 154 15.08 15.45 7.32
CA ILE A 154 15.87 14.84 6.23
C ILE A 154 15.16 13.63 5.63
N PRO A 155 15.47 13.22 4.38
CA PRO A 155 14.95 11.98 3.82
C PRO A 155 15.29 10.82 4.76
N THR A 156 14.27 10.13 5.26
CA THR A 156 14.44 9.07 6.25
C THR A 156 13.72 7.81 5.79
N PHE A 157 14.44 6.70 5.81
CA PHE A 157 13.95 5.37 5.47
C PHE A 157 13.99 4.49 6.71
N VAL A 158 12.98 3.65 6.87
CA VAL A 158 12.92 2.58 7.86
C VAL A 158 12.71 1.28 7.08
N ALA A 159 13.63 0.34 7.21
CA ALA A 159 13.59 -0.95 6.55
C ALA A 159 13.57 -2.08 7.57
N ASN A 160 12.68 -3.05 7.38
CA ASN A 160 12.61 -4.26 8.19
C ASN A 160 11.96 -5.41 7.41
N ALA A 161 12.74 -6.44 7.08
CA ALA A 161 12.25 -7.61 6.36
C ALA A 161 11.21 -8.44 7.13
N ASN A 162 11.07 -8.25 8.45
CA ASN A 162 10.06 -8.94 9.26
C ASN A 162 8.69 -8.23 9.26
N GLY A 163 8.62 -7.00 8.75
CA GLY A 163 7.40 -6.20 8.67
C GLY A 163 7.49 -4.88 9.42
N ILE A 164 6.58 -3.96 9.08
CA ILE A 164 6.46 -2.64 9.70
C ILE A 164 4.99 -2.36 9.98
N THR A 165 4.67 -1.93 11.20
CA THR A 165 3.34 -1.46 11.60
C THR A 165 3.41 -0.03 12.09
N VAL A 166 2.69 0.88 11.44
CA VAL A 166 2.42 2.23 11.91
C VAL A 166 1.01 2.25 12.50
N GLY A 167 0.89 2.41 13.81
CA GLY A 167 -0.38 2.32 14.53
C GLY A 167 -1.30 3.53 14.31
N PRO A 168 -2.61 3.41 14.60
CA PRO A 168 -3.60 4.47 14.35
C PRO A 168 -3.40 5.75 15.16
N GLY A 169 -2.72 5.68 16.31
CA GLY A 169 -2.34 6.85 17.11
C GLY A 169 -0.98 7.46 16.74
N ALA A 170 -0.23 6.81 15.83
CA ALA A 170 1.12 7.24 15.47
C ALA A 170 1.09 8.48 14.59
N ARG A 171 2.15 9.28 14.66
CA ARG A 171 2.32 10.47 13.82
C ARG A 171 3.73 10.57 13.28
N ILE A 172 3.89 10.54 11.95
CA ILE A 172 5.17 10.67 11.27
C ILE A 172 5.23 12.02 10.53
N VAL A 173 6.09 12.92 10.97
CA VAL A 173 6.34 14.22 10.33
C VAL A 173 7.65 14.17 9.55
N ALA A 174 7.59 14.06 8.23
CA ALA A 174 8.77 13.84 7.37
C ALA A 174 8.81 14.78 6.14
N PRO A 175 9.01 16.09 6.32
CA PRO A 175 9.04 17.08 5.24
C PRO A 175 10.02 16.86 4.10
N ALA A 176 11.11 16.12 4.33
CA ALA A 176 12.10 15.89 3.30
C ALA A 176 11.91 14.57 2.53
N GLY A 177 10.96 13.74 2.94
CA GLY A 177 10.65 12.44 2.35
C GLY A 177 10.69 11.30 3.39
N LEU A 178 9.92 10.25 3.11
CA LEU A 178 9.77 9.09 3.98
C LEU A 178 9.83 7.80 3.17
N GLY A 179 10.54 6.79 3.66
CA GLY A 179 10.43 5.42 3.19
C GLY A 179 10.09 4.46 4.32
N LEU A 180 9.05 3.65 4.15
CA LEU A 180 8.74 2.51 5.02
C LEU A 180 8.83 1.25 4.16
N VAL A 181 9.85 0.43 4.40
CA VAL A 181 10.24 -0.69 3.53
C VAL A 181 10.24 -1.99 4.33
N ALA A 182 9.12 -2.72 4.30
CA ALA A 182 8.97 -4.02 4.93
C ALA A 182 9.63 -5.15 4.10
N ALA A 183 10.89 -4.96 3.72
CA ALA A 183 11.67 -5.83 2.85
C ALA A 183 13.17 -5.72 3.14
N THR A 184 13.98 -6.61 2.56
CA THR A 184 15.44 -6.45 2.57
C THR A 184 15.91 -5.32 1.66
N VAL A 185 16.94 -4.61 2.08
CA VAL A 185 17.54 -3.50 1.33
C VAL A 185 19.05 -3.66 1.23
N ASN A 186 19.66 -3.06 0.21
CA ASN A 186 21.12 -3.04 0.08
C ASN A 186 21.70 -1.79 0.75
N GLU A 187 22.11 -1.93 2.02
CA GLU A 187 22.73 -0.88 2.82
C GLU A 187 23.99 -0.29 2.18
N LYS A 188 24.81 -1.14 1.55
CA LYS A 188 26.07 -0.73 0.92
C LYS A 188 25.83 0.15 -0.29
N ALA A 189 24.80 -0.15 -1.09
CA ALA A 189 24.42 0.69 -2.22
C ALA A 189 23.90 2.05 -1.72
N PHE A 190 23.03 2.06 -0.70
CA PHE A 190 22.53 3.30 -0.12
C PHE A 190 23.69 4.17 0.39
N ALA A 191 24.59 3.60 1.18
CA ALA A 191 25.77 4.27 1.70
C ALA A 191 26.72 4.83 0.63
N ALA A 192 26.70 4.28 -0.59
CA ALA A 192 27.62 4.69 -1.65
C ALA A 192 27.10 5.89 -2.45
N ASP A 193 25.80 5.93 -2.76
CA ASP A 193 25.23 6.92 -3.67
C ASP A 193 23.75 7.26 -3.42
N GLY A 194 23.21 6.89 -2.26
CA GLY A 194 21.83 7.13 -1.87
C GLY A 194 20.80 6.29 -2.63
N ARG A 195 21.23 5.34 -3.47
CA ARG A 195 20.32 4.38 -4.12
C ARG A 195 19.90 3.33 -3.12
N LEU A 196 18.60 3.03 -3.07
CA LEU A 196 18.05 1.99 -2.22
C LEU A 196 17.52 0.83 -3.09
N PRO A 197 18.35 -0.17 -3.43
CA PRO A 197 17.88 -1.44 -3.95
C PRO A 197 17.00 -2.15 -2.91
N VAL A 198 15.81 -2.58 -3.33
CA VAL A 198 14.79 -3.22 -2.51
C VAL A 198 14.55 -4.62 -3.04
N SER A 199 14.75 -5.62 -2.19
CA SER A 199 14.52 -7.03 -2.50
C SER A 199 13.43 -7.60 -1.61
N PHE A 200 12.50 -8.30 -2.22
CA PHE A 200 11.44 -9.04 -1.55
C PHE A 200 11.74 -10.55 -1.47
N ALA A 201 13.02 -10.94 -1.58
CA ALA A 201 13.45 -12.31 -1.29
C ALA A 201 13.16 -12.69 0.17
N ALA A 202 13.35 -11.73 1.08
CA ALA A 202 12.86 -11.78 2.45
C ALA A 202 12.12 -10.46 2.75
N SER A 203 10.88 -10.58 3.20
CA SER A 203 10.00 -9.44 3.38
C SER A 203 8.79 -9.80 4.23
N GLY A 204 8.17 -8.78 4.81
CA GLY A 204 7.05 -8.89 5.74
C GLY A 204 5.91 -7.96 5.35
N PRO A 205 4.82 -7.97 6.13
CA PRO A 205 3.69 -7.09 5.88
C PRO A 205 4.03 -5.63 6.19
N LEU A 206 3.39 -4.72 5.47
CA LEU A 206 3.38 -3.29 5.79
C LEU A 206 1.96 -2.89 6.18
N GLN A 207 1.78 -2.40 7.40
CA GLN A 207 0.53 -1.83 7.88
C GLN A 207 0.75 -0.36 8.22
N VAL A 208 0.00 0.54 7.57
CA VAL A 208 0.05 1.98 7.84
C VAL A 208 -1.34 2.45 8.23
N ALA A 209 -1.54 2.76 9.51
CA ALA A 209 -2.78 3.32 10.04
C ALA A 209 -2.61 4.72 10.67
N GLY A 210 -1.36 5.16 10.92
CA GLY A 210 -1.10 6.45 11.56
C GLY A 210 -1.15 7.67 10.63
N ASP A 211 -1.01 8.84 11.24
CA ASP A 211 -0.95 10.14 10.56
C ASP A 211 0.42 10.34 9.89
N LEU A 212 0.46 10.33 8.55
CA LEU A 212 1.64 10.68 7.76
C LEU A 212 1.63 12.15 7.34
N VAL A 213 2.35 12.97 8.08
CA VAL A 213 2.63 14.39 7.80
C VAL A 213 3.97 14.52 7.06
N ALA A 214 4.07 13.90 5.90
CA ALA A 214 5.21 14.16 5.01
C ALA A 214 4.95 15.46 4.22
N ALA A 215 5.93 16.37 4.17
CA ALA A 215 5.91 17.43 3.17
C ALA A 215 6.31 16.78 1.84
N GLY A 216 5.46 16.76 0.82
CA GLY A 216 4.44 17.74 0.57
C GLY A 216 5.08 18.96 -0.08
N GLY A 217 5.80 18.69 -1.15
CA GLY A 217 6.53 19.69 -1.88
C GLY A 217 7.18 19.04 -3.10
N PRO A 218 7.36 19.82 -4.16
CA PRO A 218 7.95 19.30 -5.37
C PRO A 218 9.32 18.63 -5.14
N GLY A 219 9.50 17.45 -5.72
CA GLY A 219 10.74 16.67 -5.61
C GLY A 219 10.88 15.87 -4.31
N ARG A 220 9.85 15.84 -3.46
CA ARG A 220 9.78 14.98 -2.27
C ARG A 220 8.99 13.72 -2.55
N SER A 221 9.23 12.68 -1.76
CA SER A 221 8.71 11.35 -2.04
C SER A 221 8.34 10.59 -0.78
N ILE A 222 7.30 9.77 -0.91
CA ILE A 222 6.89 8.77 0.07
C ILE A 222 6.90 7.42 -0.61
N PHE A 223 7.65 6.49 -0.04
CA PHE A 223 7.79 5.13 -0.54
C PHE A 223 7.33 4.14 0.52
N LEU A 224 6.26 3.41 0.22
CA LEU A 224 5.64 2.43 1.11
C LEU A 224 5.75 1.07 0.44
N ALA A 225 6.59 0.19 0.98
CA ALA A 225 6.90 -1.09 0.36
C ALA A 225 6.75 -2.25 1.35
N GLY A 226 6.22 -3.38 0.89
CA GLY A 226 6.08 -4.60 1.70
C GLY A 226 5.65 -5.81 0.87
N SER A 227 5.56 -6.98 1.49
CA SER A 227 5.07 -8.21 0.83
C SER A 227 4.00 -8.90 1.67
N GLY A 228 3.30 -9.89 1.09
CA GLY A 228 2.12 -10.47 1.72
C GLY A 228 0.99 -9.45 1.72
N ALA A 229 0.78 -8.73 2.84
CA ALA A 229 -0.22 -7.67 2.95
C ALA A 229 0.46 -6.29 3.06
N VAL A 230 0.10 -5.38 2.15
CA VAL A 230 0.45 -3.95 2.19
C VAL A 230 -0.84 -3.17 2.37
N ASN A 231 -1.14 -2.76 3.60
CA ASN A 231 -2.37 -2.06 3.94
C ASN A 231 -2.06 -0.59 4.26
N VAL A 232 -2.58 0.32 3.44
CA VAL A 232 -2.39 1.76 3.60
C VAL A 232 -3.72 2.41 3.93
N ALA A 233 -3.88 2.79 5.20
CA ALA A 233 -5.10 3.33 5.79
C ALA A 233 -4.79 4.49 6.77
N PRO A 234 -4.04 5.52 6.37
CA PRO A 234 -3.67 6.61 7.28
C PRO A 234 -4.93 7.29 7.84
N VAL A 235 -5.00 7.46 9.16
CA VAL A 235 -6.14 8.12 9.83
C VAL A 235 -6.03 9.64 9.67
N PRO A 236 -7.03 10.31 9.09
CA PRO A 236 -6.99 11.74 8.86
C PRO A 236 -7.12 12.57 10.15
N ASN A 237 -6.21 13.52 10.37
CA ASN A 237 -6.28 14.50 11.46
C ASN A 237 -6.34 15.96 10.97
N GLY A 238 -7.15 16.22 9.93
CA GLY A 238 -7.44 17.58 9.42
C GLY A 238 -6.90 17.88 8.03
N ALA A 239 -7.32 19.03 7.46
CA ALA A 239 -7.11 19.41 6.05
C ALA A 239 -5.66 19.70 5.64
N ALA A 240 -4.74 19.87 6.60
CA ALA A 240 -3.32 20.10 6.35
C ALA A 240 -2.47 18.80 6.28
N HIS A 241 -3.14 17.65 6.40
CA HIS A 241 -2.52 16.34 6.49
C HIS A 241 -2.66 15.59 5.16
N TYR A 242 -1.61 14.83 4.81
CA TYR A 242 -1.43 13.93 3.65
C TYR A 242 -1.01 14.54 2.31
N PHE A 243 -0.12 13.78 1.65
CA PHE A 243 0.46 13.95 0.30
C PHE A 243 0.23 15.33 -0.29
N LYS A 244 0.90 16.37 0.26
CA LYS A 244 0.63 17.71 -0.28
C LYS A 244 0.96 17.72 -1.77
N PRO A 245 0.31 18.62 -2.52
CA PRO A 245 0.58 18.76 -3.93
C PRO A 245 2.08 18.77 -4.26
N GLY A 246 2.49 17.99 -5.26
CA GLY A 246 3.89 17.86 -5.70
C GLY A 246 4.67 16.69 -5.08
N THR A 247 4.06 15.88 -4.21
CA THR A 247 4.71 14.69 -3.62
C THR A 247 4.60 13.48 -4.52
N ASN A 248 5.71 12.79 -4.76
CA ASN A 248 5.71 11.48 -5.43
C ASN A 248 5.35 10.40 -4.41
N VAL A 249 4.25 9.69 -4.60
CA VAL A 249 3.85 8.58 -3.73
C VAL A 249 4.03 7.29 -4.49
N THR A 250 4.73 6.33 -3.90
CA THR A 250 4.84 4.98 -4.45
C THR A 250 4.44 3.98 -3.37
N VAL A 251 3.46 3.14 -3.69
CA VAL A 251 3.07 1.98 -2.88
C VAL A 251 3.45 0.73 -3.65
N ASP A 252 4.29 -0.11 -3.06
CA ASP A 252 4.86 -1.30 -3.70
C ASP A 252 4.57 -2.56 -2.88
N GLY A 253 3.68 -3.39 -3.42
CA GLY A 253 3.36 -4.72 -2.91
C GLY A 253 4.25 -5.77 -3.55
N GLY A 254 5.53 -5.78 -3.26
CA GLY A 254 6.41 -6.92 -3.55
C GLY A 254 7.02 -6.95 -4.94
N VAL A 255 7.20 -5.80 -5.59
CA VAL A 255 7.89 -5.69 -6.88
C VAL A 255 9.33 -5.25 -6.66
N GLY A 256 10.30 -6.12 -6.95
CA GLY A 256 11.71 -5.78 -6.76
C GLY A 256 12.20 -4.62 -7.64
N GLY A 257 13.06 -3.76 -7.09
CA GLY A 257 13.56 -2.59 -7.83
C GLY A 257 14.48 -1.68 -7.04
N VAL A 258 14.72 -0.48 -7.57
CA VAL A 258 15.59 0.53 -6.95
C VAL A 258 14.82 1.82 -6.74
N PHE A 259 14.87 2.33 -5.52
CA PHE A 259 14.43 3.68 -5.19
C PHE A 259 15.62 4.64 -5.21
N ALA A 260 15.55 5.70 -6.00
CA ALA A 260 16.59 6.73 -6.05
C ALA A 260 15.99 8.07 -6.48
N ALA A 261 16.52 9.18 -5.95
CA ALA A 261 16.09 10.54 -6.30
C ALA A 261 14.56 10.75 -6.25
N GLY A 262 13.90 10.13 -5.26
CA GLY A 262 12.46 10.23 -5.07
C GLY A 262 11.60 9.50 -6.09
N ARG A 263 12.17 8.54 -6.81
CA ARG A 263 11.48 7.69 -7.79
C ARG A 263 11.85 6.23 -7.56
N PHE A 264 10.83 5.37 -7.61
CA PHE A 264 11.02 3.93 -7.70
C PHE A 264 11.08 3.48 -9.17
N VAL A 265 12.02 2.59 -9.48
CA VAL A 265 12.14 1.94 -10.78
C VAL A 265 12.15 0.43 -10.55
N PRO A 266 11.13 -0.31 -11.01
CA PRO A 266 11.13 -1.77 -10.99
C PRO A 266 12.34 -2.33 -11.76
N GLN A 267 13.04 -3.28 -11.17
CA GLN A 267 14.20 -3.97 -11.76
C GLN A 267 14.14 -5.49 -11.51
N ASP A 268 12.93 -6.03 -11.42
CA ASP A 268 12.69 -7.46 -11.20
C ASP A 268 13.03 -8.30 -12.43
N GLY A 269 13.70 -9.44 -12.24
CA GLY A 269 14.09 -10.36 -13.29
C GLY A 269 14.89 -11.56 -12.81
N ILE A 270 15.06 -12.56 -13.69
CA ILE A 270 15.90 -13.72 -13.39
C ILE A 270 17.33 -13.26 -13.08
N GLY A 271 17.83 -13.62 -11.89
CA GLY A 271 19.16 -13.20 -11.43
C GLY A 271 19.25 -11.73 -10.98
N SER A 272 18.11 -11.02 -10.87
CA SER A 272 18.09 -9.67 -10.31
C SER A 272 18.63 -9.66 -8.89
N ALA A 273 19.42 -8.63 -8.56
CA ALA A 273 19.84 -8.35 -7.18
C ALA A 273 18.67 -7.86 -6.30
N THR A 274 17.55 -7.53 -6.93
CA THR A 274 16.32 -7.05 -6.31
C THR A 274 15.15 -7.90 -6.80
N PRO A 275 15.07 -9.19 -6.43
CA PRO A 275 13.95 -10.04 -6.84
C PRO A 275 12.63 -9.58 -6.20
N SER A 276 11.53 -9.71 -6.95
CA SER A 276 10.16 -9.59 -6.43
C SER A 276 9.82 -10.70 -5.43
N ALA A 277 8.71 -10.51 -4.72
CA ALA A 277 8.19 -11.51 -3.80
C ALA A 277 7.90 -12.83 -4.54
N ALA A 278 8.27 -13.96 -3.95
CA ALA A 278 8.03 -15.28 -4.56
C ALA A 278 6.53 -15.66 -4.61
N GLY A 279 5.73 -15.10 -3.70
CA GLY A 279 4.29 -15.32 -3.61
C GLY A 279 3.48 -14.09 -3.98
N LEU A 280 2.19 -14.31 -4.25
CA LEU A 280 1.23 -13.24 -4.50
C LEU A 280 1.12 -12.32 -3.29
N THR A 281 1.13 -11.02 -3.54
CA THR A 281 0.91 -9.97 -2.55
C THR A 281 -0.48 -9.36 -2.69
N THR A 282 -0.92 -8.60 -1.69
CA THR A 282 -2.12 -7.79 -1.77
C THR A 282 -1.82 -6.39 -1.25
N VAL A 283 -2.01 -5.39 -2.11
CA VAL A 283 -2.02 -3.98 -1.73
C VAL A 283 -3.45 -3.56 -1.47
N THR A 284 -3.76 -3.09 -0.27
CA THR A 284 -5.07 -2.55 0.11
C THR A 284 -4.94 -1.06 0.41
N LEU A 285 -5.66 -0.23 -0.34
CA LEU A 285 -5.69 1.21 -0.21
C LEU A 285 -7.02 1.64 0.42
N ARG A 286 -6.99 2.06 1.69
CA ARG A 286 -8.12 2.63 2.44
C ARG A 286 -7.89 4.10 2.67
N LEU A 287 -7.91 4.81 1.57
CA LEU A 287 -7.60 6.22 1.53
C LEU A 287 -8.79 7.05 2.10
N GLY A 288 -10.01 6.53 2.16
CA GLY A 288 -11.17 7.25 2.71
C GLY A 288 -12.14 7.68 1.62
N THR A 289 -13.23 8.36 2.01
CA THR A 289 -14.48 8.39 1.24
C THR A 289 -14.83 9.71 0.55
N GLU A 290 -14.11 10.79 0.81
CA GLU A 290 -14.40 12.09 0.19
C GLU A 290 -13.89 12.14 -1.26
N ALA A 291 -14.34 13.11 -2.08
CA ALA A 291 -13.90 13.24 -3.47
C ALA A 291 -12.39 13.53 -3.61
N HIS A 292 -11.77 14.06 -2.55
CA HIS A 292 -10.37 14.50 -2.55
C HIS A 292 -9.61 14.29 -1.21
N PRO A 293 -9.69 13.14 -0.50
CA PRO A 293 -8.89 12.95 0.71
C PRO A 293 -7.39 12.95 0.42
N TYR A 294 -6.99 12.67 -0.83
CA TYR A 294 -5.60 12.82 -1.31
C TYR A 294 -5.63 13.59 -2.61
N ASN A 295 -5.38 14.89 -2.49
CA ASN A 295 -5.06 15.71 -3.63
C ASN A 295 -3.62 15.40 -4.06
N LEU A 296 -3.45 14.34 -4.85
CA LEU A 296 -2.19 13.97 -5.49
C LEU A 296 -1.87 14.91 -6.68
N SER A 297 -2.36 16.16 -6.66
CA SER A 297 -1.96 17.15 -7.67
C SER A 297 -0.48 17.30 -7.59
N LEU A 298 0.16 17.28 -8.73
CA LEU A 298 1.56 17.54 -8.80
C LEU A 298 1.75 19.03 -9.13
N SER A 299 2.12 19.86 -8.16
CA SER A 299 2.80 21.12 -8.45
C SER A 299 4.30 20.85 -8.39
N GLY A 300 4.97 20.83 -9.55
CA GLY A 300 6.43 20.92 -9.59
C GLY A 300 6.90 22.24 -8.98
N PRO A 301 8.19 22.37 -8.62
CA PRO A 301 8.71 23.66 -8.25
C PRO A 301 8.65 24.47 -9.56
N ASN A 302 7.94 25.60 -9.53
CA ASN A 302 7.69 26.46 -10.71
C ASN A 302 6.66 25.93 -11.73
N GLY A 303 5.72 25.05 -11.34
CA GLY A 303 4.63 24.63 -12.23
C GLY A 303 5.03 23.63 -13.33
N ALA A 304 6.26 23.08 -13.28
CA ALA A 304 6.65 21.97 -14.14
C ALA A 304 5.86 20.70 -13.79
N LYS A 305 5.24 20.05 -14.78
CA LYS A 305 4.55 18.77 -14.62
C LYS A 305 5.57 17.69 -14.21
N PRO A 306 5.47 17.04 -13.05
CA PRO A 306 6.34 15.91 -12.73
C PRO A 306 6.10 14.75 -13.69
N SER A 307 7.15 13.97 -13.90
CA SER A 307 7.15 12.86 -14.83
C SER A 307 6.40 11.62 -14.33
N VAL A 308 6.06 11.54 -13.03
CA VAL A 308 5.34 10.39 -12.45
C VAL A 308 4.44 10.85 -11.29
N GLY A 309 3.15 10.51 -11.31
CA GLY A 309 2.19 10.76 -10.22
C GLY A 309 2.27 9.71 -9.12
N THR A 310 1.13 9.36 -8.51
CA THR A 310 1.07 8.21 -7.60
C THR A 310 1.25 6.91 -8.37
N VAL A 311 2.15 6.07 -7.89
CA VAL A 311 2.45 4.75 -8.42
C VAL A 311 1.99 3.70 -7.42
N VAL A 312 1.22 2.72 -7.86
CA VAL A 312 0.86 1.56 -7.06
C VAL A 312 1.22 0.31 -7.85
N LEU A 313 2.12 -0.49 -7.29
CA LEU A 313 2.57 -1.75 -7.86
C LEU A 313 2.12 -2.88 -6.94
N ALA A 314 1.58 -3.95 -7.49
CA ALA A 314 1.25 -5.15 -6.75
C ALA A 314 1.72 -6.39 -7.51
N ASN A 315 2.64 -7.17 -6.93
CA ASN A 315 2.90 -8.53 -7.38
C ASN A 315 1.78 -9.49 -6.92
N GLY A 316 0.54 -9.13 -7.23
CA GLY A 316 -0.67 -9.86 -6.88
C GLY A 316 -1.88 -8.94 -6.95
N ASN A 317 -2.70 -8.94 -5.91
CA ASN A 317 -3.96 -8.21 -5.87
C ASN A 317 -3.77 -6.74 -5.50
N LEU A 318 -4.62 -5.89 -6.06
CA LEU A 318 -4.77 -4.51 -5.67
C LEU A 318 -6.22 -4.29 -5.24
N VAL A 319 -6.44 -3.80 -4.03
CA VAL A 319 -7.77 -3.49 -3.48
C VAL A 319 -7.83 -1.99 -3.23
N ASN A 320 -8.78 -1.31 -3.85
CA ASN A 320 -9.10 0.08 -3.56
C ASN A 320 -10.42 0.17 -2.78
N ASP A 321 -10.33 0.52 -1.50
CA ASP A 321 -11.45 0.77 -0.59
C ASP A 321 -11.66 2.27 -0.32
N GLY A 322 -11.03 3.15 -1.11
CA GLY A 322 -11.09 4.61 -0.93
C GLY A 322 -11.20 5.38 -2.24
N VAL A 323 -10.83 6.66 -2.21
CA VAL A 323 -10.81 7.52 -3.39
C VAL A 323 -9.40 7.74 -3.90
N LEU A 324 -9.13 7.26 -5.12
CA LEU A 324 -7.93 7.52 -5.89
C LEU A 324 -8.26 8.58 -6.94
N THR A 325 -7.67 9.77 -6.85
CA THR A 325 -8.02 10.88 -7.75
C THR A 325 -6.81 11.63 -8.28
N SER A 326 -6.89 12.04 -9.55
CA SER A 326 -6.08 13.11 -10.10
C SER A 326 -6.86 14.42 -10.01
N SER A 327 -6.51 15.27 -9.06
CA SER A 327 -7.15 16.58 -8.87
C SER A 327 -6.91 17.58 -10.00
N THR A 328 -5.96 17.32 -10.91
CA THR A 328 -5.63 18.21 -12.06
C THR A 328 -6.13 17.70 -13.41
N GLY A 329 -6.91 16.62 -13.45
CA GLY A 329 -7.52 16.07 -14.68
C GLY A 329 -6.54 15.52 -15.73
N ASN A 330 -5.23 15.52 -15.47
CA ASN A 330 -4.19 15.18 -16.45
C ASN A 330 -3.12 14.20 -15.95
N LEU A 331 -3.27 13.65 -14.74
CA LEU A 331 -2.27 12.76 -14.12
C LEU A 331 -2.93 11.52 -13.54
N VAL A 332 -3.09 10.52 -14.39
CA VAL A 332 -3.58 9.19 -14.05
C VAL A 332 -2.74 8.55 -12.94
N PRO A 333 -3.35 7.99 -11.86
CA PRO A 333 -2.61 7.11 -10.97
C PRO A 333 -2.09 5.91 -11.76
N TYR A 334 -0.80 5.64 -11.65
CA TYR A 334 -0.16 4.54 -12.36
C TYR A 334 -0.32 3.26 -11.53
N LEU A 335 -1.34 2.46 -11.86
CA LEU A 335 -1.67 1.22 -11.17
C LEU A 335 -1.18 0.03 -11.99
N GLN A 336 -0.36 -0.84 -11.40
CA GLN A 336 0.07 -2.11 -11.99
C GLN A 336 -0.16 -3.25 -11.01
N TRP A 337 -0.72 -4.35 -11.50
CA TRP A 337 -1.01 -5.54 -10.70
C TRP A 337 -0.93 -6.82 -11.55
N THR A 338 -0.61 -7.96 -10.94
CA THR A 338 -0.59 -9.28 -11.63
C THR A 338 -1.79 -10.16 -11.29
N GLY A 339 -2.41 -9.96 -10.13
CA GLY A 339 -3.60 -10.64 -9.63
C GLY A 339 -4.88 -9.88 -9.96
N THR A 340 -5.79 -9.69 -9.01
CA THR A 340 -7.05 -8.96 -9.24
C THR A 340 -6.98 -7.52 -8.76
N LEU A 341 -7.43 -6.57 -9.58
CA LEU A 341 -7.82 -5.23 -9.11
C LEU A 341 -9.26 -5.28 -8.63
N THR A 342 -9.49 -5.16 -7.33
CA THR A 342 -10.81 -4.98 -6.73
C THR A 342 -11.02 -3.52 -6.37
N ASN A 343 -11.90 -2.82 -7.09
CA ASN A 343 -12.29 -1.45 -6.76
C ASN A 343 -13.63 -1.45 -6.01
N ASN A 344 -13.59 -1.19 -4.70
CA ASN A 344 -14.77 -0.95 -3.86
C ASN A 344 -15.05 0.56 -3.65
N GLY A 345 -14.09 1.42 -3.98
CA GLY A 345 -14.18 2.88 -3.84
C GLY A 345 -14.31 3.63 -5.17
N THR A 346 -13.66 4.79 -5.26
CA THR A 346 -13.70 5.63 -6.46
C THR A 346 -12.30 5.74 -7.08
N ILE A 347 -12.21 5.53 -8.38
CA ILE A 347 -11.02 5.82 -9.19
C ILE A 347 -11.39 6.95 -10.15
N LEU A 348 -10.89 8.16 -9.90
CA LEU A 348 -10.98 9.33 -10.77
C LEU A 348 -9.70 9.44 -11.59
N GLY A 349 -9.68 8.75 -12.72
CA GLY A 349 -8.55 8.67 -13.63
C GLY A 349 -8.85 7.74 -14.79
N VAL A 350 -8.11 7.90 -15.88
CA VAL A 350 -8.06 6.89 -16.94
C VAL A 350 -7.27 5.71 -16.37
N LEU A 351 -7.79 4.48 -16.44
CA LEU A 351 -6.93 3.31 -16.27
C LEU A 351 -6.08 3.20 -17.53
N ASP A 352 -4.98 3.94 -17.55
CA ASP A 352 -4.15 4.01 -18.74
C ASP A 352 -3.40 2.69 -18.91
N THR A 353 -3.84 1.92 -19.89
CA THR A 353 -3.17 0.69 -20.32
C THR A 353 -2.04 0.97 -21.32
N SER A 354 -1.63 2.24 -21.52
CA SER A 354 -0.63 2.69 -22.52
C SER A 354 0.81 2.28 -22.18
N VAL A 355 1.01 0.98 -22.09
CA VAL A 355 2.18 0.37 -22.72
C VAL A 355 1.72 -0.11 -24.08
N THR A 356 2.34 0.37 -25.14
CA THR A 356 2.27 -0.21 -26.48
C THR A 356 2.47 -1.74 -26.36
N GLY A 357 1.38 -2.50 -26.32
CA GLY A 357 1.39 -3.96 -26.15
C GLY A 357 0.82 -4.56 -24.85
N GLY A 358 0.22 -3.79 -23.92
CA GLY A 358 -0.58 -4.35 -22.81
C GLY A 358 0.20 -5.23 -21.81
N LYS A 359 1.51 -5.00 -21.64
CA LYS A 359 2.39 -5.81 -20.77
C LYS A 359 2.59 -5.15 -19.41
N VAL A 360 2.22 -5.84 -18.32
CA VAL A 360 2.82 -5.58 -17.00
C VAL A 360 4.26 -6.09 -17.07
N SER A 361 5.18 -5.24 -17.53
CA SER A 361 6.61 -5.55 -17.56
C SER A 361 7.27 -5.00 -16.31
N PHE A 362 7.29 -5.79 -15.23
CA PHE A 362 8.41 -5.68 -14.29
C PHE A 362 9.62 -6.22 -15.06
N GLN A 363 10.58 -5.36 -15.39
CA GLN A 363 11.58 -5.57 -16.44
C GLN A 363 12.51 -6.78 -16.19
N GLY A 364 12.06 -8.00 -16.53
CA GLY A 364 12.93 -9.19 -16.49
C GLY A 364 12.27 -10.56 -16.28
N ASN A 365 10.94 -10.67 -16.14
CA ASN A 365 10.23 -11.96 -16.22
C ASN A 365 9.31 -12.00 -17.45
N THR A 366 9.92 -12.12 -18.63
CA THR A 366 9.24 -12.05 -19.94
C THR A 366 8.60 -13.36 -20.41
N ALA A 367 8.50 -14.40 -19.58
CA ALA A 367 7.94 -15.68 -20.01
C ALA A 367 6.41 -15.78 -19.87
N GLY A 368 5.76 -14.87 -19.13
CA GLY A 368 4.30 -14.82 -19.00
C GLY A 368 3.74 -13.56 -19.64
N LEU A 369 2.87 -13.71 -20.65
CA LEU A 369 1.89 -12.69 -21.03
C LEU A 369 0.90 -12.53 -19.86
N LEU A 370 1.29 -11.86 -18.79
CA LEU A 370 0.37 -11.47 -17.74
C LEU A 370 -0.42 -10.27 -18.28
N ALA A 371 -1.49 -10.59 -18.99
CA ALA A 371 -2.63 -9.70 -19.11
C ALA A 371 -2.95 -9.22 -17.69
N TYR A 372 -3.21 -7.92 -17.52
CA TYR A 372 -3.86 -7.36 -16.34
C TYR A 372 -4.76 -8.42 -15.72
N GLY A 373 -4.45 -8.91 -14.52
CA GLY A 373 -5.36 -9.86 -13.93
C GLY A 373 -6.70 -9.16 -13.65
N GLY A 374 -7.74 -9.95 -13.37
CA GLY A 374 -9.12 -9.48 -13.48
C GLY A 374 -9.42 -8.15 -12.76
N VAL A 375 -10.36 -7.37 -13.32
CA VAL A 375 -10.91 -6.19 -12.65
C VAL A 375 -12.28 -6.55 -12.09
N VAL A 376 -12.43 -6.38 -10.77
CA VAL A 376 -13.72 -6.45 -10.06
C VAL A 376 -14.05 -5.04 -9.62
N ASN A 377 -15.01 -4.41 -10.30
CA ASN A 377 -15.44 -3.06 -9.95
C ASN A 377 -16.78 -3.08 -9.22
N ASN A 378 -16.75 -2.92 -7.90
CA ASN A 378 -17.91 -2.72 -7.03
C ASN A 378 -18.18 -1.24 -6.74
N GLY A 379 -17.27 -0.34 -7.13
CA GLY A 379 -17.37 1.10 -6.95
C GLY A 379 -17.43 1.87 -8.27
N THR A 380 -16.83 3.06 -8.28
CA THR A 380 -16.89 4.02 -9.39
C THR A 380 -15.55 4.15 -10.09
N ILE A 381 -15.51 4.05 -11.42
CA ILE A 381 -14.36 4.42 -12.25
C ILE A 381 -14.81 5.53 -13.20
N LEU A 382 -14.26 6.73 -13.05
CA LEU A 382 -14.59 7.88 -13.88
C LEU A 382 -13.36 8.33 -14.65
N SER A 383 -13.45 8.30 -15.98
CA SER A 383 -12.52 9.00 -16.84
C SER A 383 -12.90 10.48 -16.87
N VAL A 384 -12.07 11.32 -16.29
CA VAL A 384 -12.14 12.77 -16.49
C VAL A 384 -11.53 13.07 -17.85
N SER A 385 -12.34 13.13 -18.90
CA SER A 385 -11.88 13.73 -20.15
C SER A 385 -11.63 15.22 -19.88
N PRO A 386 -10.46 15.76 -20.27
CA PRO A 386 -10.24 17.20 -20.14
C PRO A 386 -11.35 17.94 -20.91
N PRO A 387 -11.86 19.07 -20.38
CA PRO A 387 -12.88 19.84 -21.08
C PRO A 387 -12.39 20.11 -22.50
N VAL A 388 -13.15 19.65 -23.50
CA VAL A 388 -12.86 19.99 -24.90
C VAL A 388 -13.04 21.49 -25.00
N HIS A 389 -11.94 22.24 -25.03
CA HIS A 389 -12.02 23.67 -25.32
C HIS A 389 -12.68 23.80 -26.69
N PRO A 390 -13.87 24.41 -26.79
CA PRO A 390 -14.47 24.66 -28.09
C PRO A 390 -13.47 25.52 -28.85
N ARG A 391 -12.91 25.01 -29.95
CA ARG A 391 -12.08 25.81 -30.84
C ARG A 391 -12.96 26.96 -31.29
N GLY A 392 -12.66 28.15 -30.79
CA GLY A 392 -13.25 29.37 -31.32
C GLY A 392 -12.91 29.42 -32.80
N HIS A 393 -13.89 29.12 -33.65
CA HIS A 393 -13.83 29.50 -35.05
C HIS A 393 -13.90 31.02 -35.07
N GLY A 394 -12.73 31.66 -35.02
CA GLY A 394 -12.60 33.06 -35.41
C GLY A 394 -13.08 33.19 -36.85
N ARG A 395 -14.09 34.03 -37.05
CA ARG A 395 -14.48 34.53 -38.36
C ARG A 395 -13.57 35.68 -38.77
#